data_AF-A0A1G3R2X4-F1
#
_entry.id   AF-A0A1G3R2X4-F1
#
_cell.length_a   1.000
_cell.length_b   1.000
_cell.length_c   1.000
_cell.angle_alpha   90.00
_cell.angle_beta   90.00
_cell.angle_gamma   90.00
#
_symmetry.space_group_name_H-M   'P 1'
#
loop_
_entity.id
_entity.type
_entity.pdbx_description
1 polymer ?
#
loop_
_entity_poly.entity_id
_entity_poly.type
_entity_poly.pdbx_seq_one_letter_code
_entity_poly.pdbx_strand_id
1 'polypeptide(L)'
;MTAAMQRRLQRIREAGVIREWEYRQRNSAKGVWYRLRRVLVDAAKAYEVEDADADRFQREGEIPLPVGSELAPPKRIFFLPGERLRTASSRRPVPVRLGSELLQARNLILLAHGEKSPDDS
;
A
#
# COMPACT_ATOMS: atom_id res chain seq x y z
N MET A 1 -4.44 22.24 -24.23
CA MET A 1 -4.81 20.82 -24.07
C MET A 1 -5.85 20.71 -22.97
N THR A 2 -7.02 20.15 -23.24
CA THR A 2 -8.19 20.22 -22.34
C THR A 2 -8.10 19.22 -21.19
N ALA A 3 -8.54 19.63 -20.00
CA ALA A 3 -8.55 18.81 -18.78
C ALA A 3 -9.33 17.47 -18.93
N ALA A 4 -10.26 17.39 -19.89
CA ALA A 4 -10.96 16.15 -20.22
C ALA A 4 -10.04 15.09 -20.85
N MET A 5 -9.10 15.51 -21.71
CA MET A 5 -8.14 14.60 -22.37
C MET A 5 -7.08 14.09 -21.38
N GLN A 6 -6.60 14.95 -20.47
CA GLN A 6 -5.70 14.56 -19.39
C GLN A 6 -6.34 13.53 -18.46
N ARG A 7 -7.61 13.72 -18.07
CA ARG A 7 -8.36 12.75 -17.24
C ARG A 7 -8.58 11.40 -17.92
N ARG A 8 -8.73 11.38 -19.24
CA ARG A 8 -8.86 10.13 -20.00
C ARG A 8 -7.53 9.38 -20.09
N LEU A 9 -6.44 10.08 -20.35
CA LEU A 9 -5.08 9.51 -20.37
C LEU A 9 -4.67 8.98 -18.99
N GLN A 10 -5.03 9.69 -17.91
CA GLN A 10 -4.80 9.24 -16.53
C GLN A 10 -5.48 7.89 -16.26
N ARG A 11 -6.78 7.78 -16.56
CA ARG A 11 -7.54 6.54 -16.36
C ARG A 11 -7.01 5.35 -17.16
N ILE A 12 -6.58 5.59 -18.41
CA ILE A 12 -6.00 4.54 -19.25
C ILE A 12 -4.67 4.04 -18.64
N ARG A 13 -3.82 4.96 -18.15
CA ARG A 13 -2.55 4.60 -17.49
C ARG A 13 -2.78 3.83 -16.19
N GLU A 14 -3.70 4.28 -15.35
CA GLU A 14 -4.06 3.58 -14.10
C GLU A 14 -4.57 2.16 -14.37
N ALA A 15 -5.47 2.00 -15.34
CA ALA A 15 -5.99 0.69 -15.74
C ALA A 15 -4.88 -0.21 -16.30
N GLY A 16 -3.90 0.35 -17.03
CA GLY A 16 -2.73 -0.38 -17.52
C GLY A 16 -1.87 -0.92 -16.39
N VAL A 17 -1.55 -0.09 -15.39
CA VAL A 17 -0.76 -0.49 -14.20
C VAL A 17 -1.47 -1.61 -13.43
N ILE A 18 -2.78 -1.47 -13.19
CA ILE A 18 -3.56 -2.50 -12.49
C ILE A 18 -3.55 -3.81 -13.27
N ARG A 19 -3.80 -3.77 -14.59
CA ARG A 19 -3.81 -4.98 -15.44
C ARG A 19 -2.45 -5.65 -15.51
N GLU A 20 -1.37 -4.88 -15.56
CA GLU A 20 -0.01 -5.43 -15.55
C GLU A 20 0.30 -6.14 -14.22
N TRP A 21 -0.17 -5.57 -13.11
CA TRP A 21 -0.08 -6.20 -11.80
C TRP A 21 -0.93 -7.48 -11.72
N GLU A 22 -2.17 -7.44 -12.20
CA GLU A 22 -3.05 -8.62 -12.28
C GLU A 22 -2.45 -9.72 -13.15
N TYR A 23 -1.86 -9.35 -14.29
CA TYR A 23 -1.17 -10.26 -15.18
C TYR A 23 0.05 -10.91 -14.51
N ARG A 24 0.89 -10.11 -13.83
CA ARG A 24 2.02 -10.62 -13.04
C ARG A 24 1.58 -11.57 -11.93
N GLN A 25 0.46 -11.28 -11.26
CA GLN A 25 -0.08 -12.14 -10.21
C GLN A 25 -0.72 -13.43 -10.73
N ARG A 26 -0.96 -13.57 -12.05
CA ARG A 26 -1.61 -14.77 -12.61
C ARG A 26 -0.79 -16.05 -12.38
N ASN A 27 0.53 -15.90 -12.24
CA ASN A 27 1.46 -16.98 -11.90
C ASN A 27 1.82 -17.02 -10.41
N SER A 28 1.37 -16.04 -9.62
CA SER A 28 1.55 -15.98 -8.17
C SER A 28 0.43 -16.73 -7.43
N ALA A 29 0.63 -16.98 -6.13
CA ALA A 29 -0.23 -17.83 -5.32
C ALA A 29 -1.74 -17.52 -5.49
N LYS A 30 -2.54 -18.57 -5.72
CA LYS A 30 -4.00 -18.48 -5.89
C LYS A 30 -4.60 -17.74 -4.69
N GLY A 31 -5.27 -16.61 -4.95
CA GLY A 31 -6.00 -15.84 -3.94
C GLY A 31 -5.24 -14.69 -3.26
N VAL A 32 -4.01 -14.37 -3.68
CA VAL A 32 -3.26 -13.19 -3.19
C VAL A 32 -4.07 -11.89 -3.29
N TRP A 33 -4.75 -11.68 -4.43
CA TRP A 33 -5.60 -10.49 -4.62
C TRP A 33 -6.75 -10.42 -3.61
N TYR A 34 -7.35 -11.57 -3.28
CA TYR A 34 -8.41 -11.63 -2.29
C TYR A 34 -7.88 -11.35 -0.88
N ARG A 35 -6.73 -11.94 -0.51
CA ARG A 35 -6.06 -11.66 0.77
C ARG A 35 -5.68 -10.19 0.91
N LEU A 36 -5.14 -9.59 -0.15
CA LEU A 36 -4.80 -8.16 -0.15
C LEU A 36 -6.04 -7.30 0.03
N ARG A 37 -7.14 -7.60 -0.69
CA ARG A 37 -8.42 -6.90 -0.50
C ARG A 37 -8.91 -7.00 0.94
N ARG A 38 -8.86 -8.19 1.54
CA ARG A 38 -9.26 -8.39 2.94
C ARG A 38 -8.43 -7.54 3.89
N VAL A 39 -7.12 -7.52 3.74
CA VAL A 39 -6.22 -6.67 4.54
C VAL A 39 -6.58 -5.18 4.44
N LEU A 40 -6.96 -4.71 3.24
CA LEU A 40 -7.35 -3.32 3.04
C LEU A 40 -8.72 -2.96 3.63
N VAL A 41 -9.62 -3.94 3.82
CA VAL A 41 -10.91 -3.70 4.50
C VAL A 41 -10.68 -3.35 5.97
N ASP A 42 -9.70 -4.00 6.60
CA ASP A 42 -9.36 -3.78 8.02
C ASP A 42 -8.58 -2.48 8.24
N ALA A 43 -8.09 -1.85 7.16
CA ALA A 43 -7.34 -0.60 7.21
C ALA A 43 -8.25 0.63 7.06
N ALA A 44 -8.12 1.59 7.97
CA ALA A 44 -8.76 2.90 7.88
C ALA A 44 -7.93 3.89 7.04
N LYS A 45 -6.61 3.85 7.20
CA LYS A 45 -5.66 4.74 6.50
C LYS A 45 -4.45 3.91 6.03
N ALA A 46 -3.82 4.34 4.95
CA ALA A 46 -2.62 3.73 4.41
C ALA A 46 -1.57 4.81 4.09
N TYR A 47 -0.31 4.48 4.33
CA TYR A 47 0.82 5.34 4.10
C TYR A 47 1.92 4.58 3.36
N GLU A 48 2.50 5.20 2.35
CA GLU A 48 3.77 4.76 1.79
C GLU A 48 4.92 5.29 2.65
N VAL A 49 5.96 4.48 2.84
CA VAL A 49 7.22 4.90 3.45
C VAL A 49 8.41 4.46 2.59
N GLU A 50 9.53 5.15 2.74
CA GLU A 50 10.79 4.75 2.12
C GLU A 50 11.40 3.50 2.76
N ASP A 51 12.35 2.87 2.07
CA ASP A 51 12.96 1.62 2.52
C ASP A 51 13.64 1.77 3.89
N ALA A 52 14.23 2.93 4.21
CA ALA A 52 14.91 3.19 5.48
C ALA A 52 13.97 3.12 6.70
N ASP A 53 12.76 3.67 6.58
CA ASP A 53 11.74 3.61 7.64
C ASP A 53 11.21 2.18 7.79
N ALA A 54 10.98 1.47 6.68
CA ALA A 54 10.54 0.07 6.71
C ALA A 54 11.59 -0.87 7.31
N ASP A 55 12.87 -0.69 6.97
CA ASP A 55 13.99 -1.43 7.57
C ASP A 55 14.11 -1.17 9.06
N ARG A 56 13.85 0.07 9.49
CA ARG A 56 13.83 0.43 10.91
C ARG A 56 12.72 -0.32 11.64
N PHE A 57 11.49 -0.32 11.11
CA PHE A 57 10.38 -1.05 11.74
C PHE A 57 10.67 -2.55 11.86
N GLN A 58 11.25 -3.18 10.83
CA GLN A 58 11.63 -4.59 10.91
C GLN A 58 12.70 -4.85 11.97
N ARG A 59 13.70 -3.95 12.11
CA ARG A 59 14.72 -4.04 13.17
C ARG A 59 14.14 -3.83 14.56
N GLU A 60 13.07 -3.04 14.68
CA GLU A 60 12.33 -2.82 15.92
C GLU A 60 11.39 -3.99 16.28
N GLY A 61 11.31 -5.02 15.42
CA GLY A 61 10.55 -6.25 15.66
C GLY A 61 9.22 -6.33 14.91
N GLU A 62 8.90 -5.34 14.08
CA GLU A 62 7.65 -5.34 13.31
C GLU A 62 7.72 -6.31 12.13
N ILE A 63 6.71 -7.16 12.01
CA ILE A 63 6.69 -8.24 11.01
C ILE A 63 5.79 -7.82 9.84
N PRO A 64 6.29 -7.82 8.59
CA PRO A 64 5.44 -7.59 7.43
C PRO A 64 4.38 -8.68 7.28
N LEU A 65 3.18 -8.30 6.85
CA LEU A 65 2.10 -9.21 6.52
C LEU A 65 2.52 -10.18 5.41
N PRO A 66 2.24 -11.50 5.55
CA PRO A 66 2.65 -12.52 4.58
C PRO A 66 2.22 -12.22 3.14
N VAL A 67 1.01 -11.68 2.97
CA VAL A 67 0.44 -11.34 1.66
C VAL A 67 1.32 -10.39 0.85
N GLY A 68 2.11 -9.54 1.50
CA GLY A 68 3.05 -8.64 0.82
C GLY A 68 4.15 -9.39 0.08
N SER A 69 4.67 -10.46 0.68
CA SER A 69 5.74 -11.28 0.10
C SER A 69 5.28 -12.16 -1.07
N GLU A 70 4.00 -12.49 -1.10
CA GLU A 70 3.39 -13.30 -2.16
C GLU A 70 3.07 -12.48 -3.44
N LEU A 71 3.14 -11.15 -3.35
CA LEU A 71 2.92 -10.24 -4.47
C LEU A 71 4.16 -10.19 -5.38
N ALA A 72 3.92 -9.87 -6.66
CA ALA A 72 4.97 -9.66 -7.66
C ALA A 72 4.89 -8.25 -8.29
N PRO A 73 5.82 -7.32 -7.99
CA PRO A 73 6.94 -7.44 -7.06
C PRO A 73 6.53 -7.58 -5.58
N PRO A 74 7.37 -8.22 -4.75
CA PRO A 74 7.14 -8.30 -3.31
C PRO A 74 7.03 -6.92 -2.67
N LYS A 75 6.10 -6.80 -1.73
CA LYS A 75 5.87 -5.60 -0.93
C LYS A 75 6.06 -5.89 0.54
N ARG A 76 6.45 -4.86 1.29
CA ARG A 76 6.42 -4.89 2.75
C ARG A 76 5.18 -4.15 3.22
N ILE A 77 4.24 -4.87 3.80
CA ILE A 77 2.99 -4.30 4.28
C ILE A 77 2.95 -4.53 5.79
N PHE A 78 2.77 -3.49 6.58
CA PHE A 78 2.74 -3.57 8.04
C PHE A 78 1.41 -3.02 8.56
N PHE A 79 0.88 -3.59 9.64
CA PHE A 79 -0.10 -2.91 10.48
C PHE A 79 0.63 -2.33 11.67
N LEU A 80 0.64 -1.01 11.81
CA LEU A 80 1.32 -0.32 12.92
C LEU A 80 0.34 0.60 13.66
N PRO A 81 0.51 0.80 14.98
CA PRO A 81 -0.18 1.85 15.69
C PRO A 81 0.20 3.23 15.14
N GLY A 82 -0.73 4.19 15.21
CA GLY A 82 -0.49 5.54 14.68
C GLY A 82 0.71 6.25 15.33
N GLU A 83 0.99 5.97 16.61
CA GLU A 83 2.14 6.49 17.33
C GLU A 83 3.48 6.04 16.72
N ARG A 84 3.55 4.77 16.28
CA ARG A 84 4.75 4.24 15.60
C ARG A 84 4.93 4.88 14.24
N LEU A 85 3.85 5.13 13.51
CA LEU A 85 3.93 5.81 12.23
C LEU A 85 4.40 7.27 12.35
N ARG A 86 4.17 7.95 13.48
CA ARG A 86 4.67 9.33 13.70
C ARG A 86 6.20 9.42 13.63
N THR A 87 6.91 8.33 13.93
CA THR A 87 8.38 8.28 13.87
C THR A 87 8.92 8.14 12.44
N ALA A 88 8.07 7.76 11.48
CA ALA A 88 8.43 7.76 10.06
C ALA A 88 8.42 9.19 9.51
N SER A 89 9.59 9.65 9.06
CA SER A 89 9.77 10.95 8.43
C SER A 89 9.36 10.94 6.95
N SER A 90 9.42 9.79 6.29
CA SER A 90 9.11 9.66 4.86
C SER A 90 7.65 9.33 4.54
N ARG A 91 6.77 9.32 5.56
CA ARG A 91 5.38 8.88 5.39
C ARG A 91 4.62 9.75 4.39
N ARG A 92 3.94 9.12 3.43
CA ARG A 92 3.04 9.78 2.48
C ARG A 92 1.69 9.07 2.45
N PRO A 93 0.57 9.77 2.65
CA PRO A 93 -0.74 9.15 2.62
C PRO A 93 -1.03 8.59 1.23
N VAL A 94 -1.57 7.37 1.17
CA VAL A 94 -2.03 6.73 -0.06
C VAL A 94 -3.49 6.29 0.09
N PRO A 95 -4.30 6.32 -0.98
CA PRO A 95 -5.68 5.86 -0.93
C PRO A 95 -5.78 4.38 -0.52
N VAL A 96 -6.67 4.06 0.43
CA VAL A 96 -6.97 2.67 0.85
C VAL A 96 -7.89 2.00 -0.18
N ARG A 97 -7.36 1.79 -1.39
CA ARG A 97 -8.04 1.11 -2.49
C ARG A 97 -7.00 0.46 -3.39
N LEU A 98 -7.42 -0.55 -4.14
CA LEU A 98 -6.59 -1.14 -5.19
C LEU A 98 -6.49 -0.20 -6.40
N GLY A 99 -5.63 0.81 -6.27
CA GLY A 99 -5.26 1.76 -7.31
C GLY A 99 -3.77 1.71 -7.61
N SER A 100 -3.34 2.47 -8.63
CA SER A 100 -1.93 2.51 -9.01
C SER A 100 -1.04 3.02 -7.89
N GLU A 101 -1.49 3.96 -7.05
CA GLU A 101 -0.67 4.50 -5.96
C GLU A 101 -0.29 3.39 -4.96
N LEU A 102 -1.29 2.63 -4.49
CA LEU A 102 -1.06 1.52 -3.56
C LEU A 102 -0.26 0.38 -4.21
N LEU A 103 -0.52 0.08 -5.47
CA LEU A 103 0.20 -0.95 -6.22
C LEU A 103 1.62 -0.54 -6.57
N GLN A 104 1.95 0.75 -6.63
CA GLN A 104 3.33 1.21 -6.83
C GLN A 104 4.10 1.32 -5.50
N ALA A 105 3.42 1.62 -4.40
CA ALA A 105 4.03 1.77 -3.08
C ALA A 105 4.71 0.49 -2.59
N ARG A 106 6.04 0.47 -2.52
CA ARG A 106 6.81 -0.74 -2.17
C ARG A 106 6.64 -1.11 -0.69
N ASN A 107 6.62 -0.11 0.18
CA ASN A 107 6.43 -0.28 1.61
C ASN A 107 5.16 0.45 2.03
N LEU A 108 4.24 -0.29 2.62
CA LEU A 108 2.94 0.19 3.03
C LEU A 108 2.78 0.01 4.54
N ILE A 109 2.36 1.07 5.21
CA ILE A 109 1.89 1.05 6.59
C ILE A 109 0.38 1.23 6.60
N LEU A 110 -0.33 0.31 7.21
CA LEU A 110 -1.77 0.32 7.38
C LEU A 110 -2.09 0.67 8.83
N LEU A 111 -3.06 1.58 9.01
CA LEU A 111 -3.64 1.88 10.31
C LEU A 111 -5.02 1.21 10.39
N ALA A 112 -5.31 0.50 11.47
CA ALA A 112 -6.61 -0.12 11.69
C ALA A 112 -7.71 0.92 11.99
N HIS A 113 -8.97 0.52 11.86
CA HIS A 113 -10.09 1.35 12.32
C HIS A 113 -9.99 1.60 13.83
N GLY A 114 -10.12 2.87 14.24
CA GLY A 114 -9.99 3.30 15.63
C GLY A 114 -8.59 3.76 16.05
N GLU A 115 -7.57 3.55 15.22
CA GLU A 115 -6.22 4.08 15.46
C GLU A 115 -6.17 5.60 15.22
N LYS A 116 -5.49 6.32 16.12
CA LYS A 116 -5.27 7.76 15.95
C LYS A 116 -4.26 8.00 14.84
N SER A 117 -4.67 8.71 13.80
CA SER A 117 -3.77 9.07 12.71
C SER A 117 -2.65 9.99 13.20
N PRO A 118 -1.44 9.91 12.61
CA PRO A 118 -0.37 10.86 12.89
C PRO A 118 -0.76 12.33 12.62
N ASP A 119 -1.81 12.55 11.82
CA ASP A 119 -2.27 13.87 11.39
C ASP A 119 -3.43 14.41 12.25
N ASP A 120 -4.04 13.56 13.09
CA ASP A 120 -5.05 13.95 14.07
C ASP A 120 -4.30 14.35 15.37
N SER A 121 -3.98 15.64 15.51
CA SER A 121 -3.42 16.26 16.74
C SER A 121 -4.25 17.45 17.17
#